data_AF-A0A0A2VJV8-F1
#
_entry.id   AF-A0A0A2VJV8-F1
#
_cell.length_a   1.000
_cell.length_b   1.000
_cell.length_c   1.000
_cell.angle_alpha   90.00
_cell.angle_beta   90.00
_cell.angle_gamma   90.00
#
_symmetry.space_group_name_H-M   'P 1'
#
loop_
_entity.id
_entity.type
_entity.pdbx_description
1 polymer ?
#
loop_
_entity_poly.entity_id
_entity_poly.type
_entity_poly.pdbx_seq_one_letter_code
_entity_poly.pdbx_strand_id
1 'polypeptide(L)'
;MAAQVATAKHNVATTLNYWDDPGDGSKPTPIFIGKGRISNKRPHKAWDFVVSDISGDEDQYTLDSHGFQYCQSPSDETLFTDEQQIKQGYYAECEALIKKITGARSVHIFNHKVRRGPTQWHHLGLHNLANRGPVTRTHVDQSYEGAERRLRWELPQEADDIVRRRYQIINVWRPIQAIRKDPIAVADARSVPDEDLVGAEMTEDGFVGESWVVRHNPAHQWYYKHGMTPRDVLLIKCFDSDEGVARRALHSAFEDPRYQDCESRQSIETVDWMGKKVPVWSMPTINYGLVLSQDPSEVDKLVNACKEEGYFYLDLQGIDGRRMLSDQQETLKLMKRFFDAPLEAKNEFGLISSHLGRTGVAAGSKDGYEMLKVSRDEIQRNSPKIPAPVKNSGDLQILENSIGSCNTITKVILSALSTGMGLTGASRFENSHRNEKPSTTTLSMMHYLPTELAGENRVGHQKHTDISTLTLLFSEQWGLQVRPPGTCGAREMGFVAPQPGCAFVHVGDSLRFASGMQFQSCIHRVVPFDPAEHRYSIAYFLRAEDDTMFIDSEGRAITAGQWHDEKFKAFTDPEVWQAMAPKSMILGGMKEDGEDAPLTGLAQVGPAQATVPTKA
;
A
#
# COMPACT_ATOMS: atom_id res chain seq x y z
N MET A 1 40.33 21.83 27.32
CA MET A 1 39.45 22.40 26.28
C MET A 1 39.49 21.46 25.09
N ALA A 2 38.43 20.66 24.90
CA ALA A 2 38.31 19.84 23.70
C ALA A 2 37.75 20.74 22.58
N ALA A 3 38.52 20.92 21.51
CA ALA A 3 38.04 21.63 20.33
C ALA A 3 36.87 20.85 19.74
N GLN A 4 35.69 21.46 19.69
CA GLN A 4 34.59 20.97 18.86
C GLN A 4 35.09 20.94 17.42
N VAL A 5 35.26 19.74 16.88
CA VAL A 5 35.46 19.55 15.44
C VAL A 5 34.17 20.05 14.79
N ALA A 6 34.22 21.23 14.17
CA ALA A 6 33.09 21.76 13.41
C ALA A 6 32.78 20.76 12.29
N THR A 7 31.67 20.04 12.44
CA THR A 7 31.12 19.20 11.37
C THR A 7 30.86 20.08 10.16
N ALA A 8 31.39 19.69 9.00
CA ALA A 8 31.13 20.40 7.75
C ALA A 8 29.62 20.49 7.50
N LYS A 9 29.11 21.69 7.24
CA LYS A 9 27.69 21.93 6.97
C LYS A 9 27.26 21.24 5.67
N HIS A 10 26.12 20.56 5.69
CA HIS A 10 25.57 19.85 4.54
C HIS A 10 24.62 20.75 3.73
N ASN A 11 25.08 21.91 3.25
CA ASN A 11 24.25 22.76 2.39
C ASN A 11 23.81 22.00 1.12
N VAL A 12 22.60 22.28 0.62
CA VAL A 12 22.02 21.55 -0.53
C VAL A 12 21.61 22.53 -1.62
N ALA A 13 22.16 22.38 -2.82
CA ALA A 13 21.63 23.01 -4.02
C ALA A 13 20.50 22.13 -4.58
N THR A 14 19.28 22.66 -4.66
CA THR A 14 18.06 21.95 -5.04
C THR A 14 17.08 22.91 -5.71
N THR A 15 15.95 22.37 -6.18
CA THR A 15 14.79 23.17 -6.53
C THR A 15 13.74 23.19 -5.41
N LEU A 16 12.93 24.25 -5.38
CA LEU A 16 11.71 24.38 -4.58
C LEU A 16 10.53 24.80 -5.47
N ASN A 17 9.34 24.25 -5.22
CA ASN A 17 8.18 24.45 -6.10
C ASN A 17 7.28 25.58 -5.59
N TYR A 18 7.28 26.71 -6.31
CA TYR A 18 6.41 27.86 -6.04
C TYR A 18 5.14 27.82 -6.87
N TRP A 19 4.13 28.57 -6.48
CA TRP A 19 2.91 28.70 -7.26
C TRP A 19 3.22 29.35 -8.62
N ASP A 20 2.73 28.74 -9.70
CA ASP A 20 2.86 29.26 -11.05
C ASP A 20 1.72 30.26 -11.28
N ASP A 21 1.96 31.50 -10.84
CA ASP A 21 1.03 32.62 -10.98
C ASP A 21 0.85 32.95 -12.47
N PRO A 22 -0.37 32.80 -13.04
CA PRO A 22 -0.62 33.11 -14.45
C PRO A 22 -0.50 34.61 -14.77
N GLY A 23 -0.43 35.49 -13.76
CA GLY A 23 -0.25 36.93 -13.93
C GLY A 23 -1.50 37.66 -14.45
N ASP A 24 -2.64 36.98 -14.54
CA ASP A 24 -3.92 37.52 -15.02
C ASP A 24 -4.86 37.97 -13.89
N GLY A 25 -4.41 37.88 -12.63
CA GLY A 25 -5.18 38.20 -11.43
C GLY A 25 -6.15 37.11 -10.97
N SER A 26 -6.14 35.93 -11.60
CA SER A 26 -6.94 34.79 -11.15
C SER A 26 -6.50 34.28 -9.78
N LYS A 27 -7.47 33.79 -8.99
CA LYS A 27 -7.21 33.19 -7.68
C LYS A 27 -6.63 31.77 -7.84
N PRO A 28 -5.77 31.32 -6.91
CA PRO A 28 -5.27 29.94 -6.91
C PRO A 28 -6.43 28.93 -6.89
N THR A 29 -6.29 27.83 -7.65
CA THR A 29 -7.30 26.76 -7.72
C THR A 29 -7.58 26.19 -6.32
N PRO A 30 -8.85 26.08 -5.87
CA PRO A 30 -9.17 25.50 -4.57
C PRO A 30 -8.73 24.03 -4.43
N ILE A 31 -8.40 23.62 -3.21
CA ILE A 31 -8.12 22.20 -2.88
C ILE A 31 -9.32 21.62 -2.15
N PHE A 32 -9.73 20.41 -2.54
CA PHE A 32 -10.74 19.62 -1.84
C PHE A 32 -10.10 18.39 -1.22
N ILE A 33 -10.28 18.22 0.09
CA ILE A 33 -9.80 17.13 0.93
C ILE A 33 -11.05 16.46 1.53
N GLY A 34 -11.27 15.19 1.16
CA GLY A 34 -12.42 14.41 1.65
C GLY A 34 -12.74 13.25 0.71
N LYS A 35 -13.60 12.32 1.17
CA LYS A 35 -14.01 11.12 0.40
C LYS A 35 -12.82 10.32 -0.17
N GLY A 36 -11.74 10.21 0.61
CA GLY A 36 -10.51 9.50 0.22
C GLY A 36 -9.56 10.25 -0.72
N ARG A 37 -9.92 11.45 -1.23
CA ARG A 37 -9.10 12.18 -2.22
C ARG A 37 -8.63 13.55 -1.73
N ILE A 38 -7.42 13.91 -2.15
CA ILE A 38 -6.97 15.31 -2.21
C ILE A 38 -6.88 15.74 -3.67
N SER A 39 -7.68 16.72 -4.09
CA SER A 39 -7.54 17.35 -5.40
C SER A 39 -6.56 18.52 -5.33
N ASN A 40 -5.28 18.30 -5.66
CA ASN A 40 -4.29 19.38 -5.69
C ASN A 40 -3.80 19.65 -7.11
N LYS A 41 -4.63 20.34 -7.90
CA LYS A 41 -4.33 20.72 -9.29
C LYS A 41 -3.69 22.11 -9.43
N ARG A 42 -3.28 22.75 -8.33
CA ARG A 42 -2.64 24.07 -8.39
C ARG A 42 -1.34 23.96 -9.22
N PRO A 43 -1.13 24.79 -10.25
CA PRO A 43 0.08 24.76 -11.04
C PRO A 43 1.26 25.27 -10.20
N HIS A 44 2.44 24.73 -10.44
CA HIS A 44 3.66 25.10 -9.72
C HIS A 44 4.86 25.03 -10.64
N LYS A 45 5.88 25.81 -10.29
CA LYS A 45 7.13 25.91 -11.03
C LYS A 45 8.31 25.75 -10.08
N ALA A 46 9.27 24.93 -10.48
CA ALA A 46 10.51 24.71 -9.77
C ALA A 46 11.48 25.88 -9.98
N TRP A 47 12.14 26.34 -8.90
CA TRP A 47 13.16 27.38 -8.91
C TRP A 47 14.36 26.92 -8.08
N ASP A 48 15.57 27.27 -8.52
CA ASP A 48 16.82 26.87 -7.86
C ASP A 48 17.06 27.67 -6.58
N PHE A 49 17.40 26.96 -5.51
CA PHE A 49 17.78 27.51 -4.22
C PHE A 49 18.95 26.74 -3.61
N VAL A 50 19.66 27.39 -2.68
CA VAL A 50 20.53 26.70 -1.73
C VAL A 50 19.82 26.65 -0.38
N VAL A 51 19.52 25.44 0.09
CA VAL A 51 18.98 25.21 1.43
C VAL A 51 20.15 25.01 2.39
N SER A 52 20.26 25.89 3.38
CA SER A 52 21.40 25.95 4.30
C SER A 52 21.21 24.99 5.48
N ASP A 53 22.23 24.18 5.79
CA ASP A 53 22.23 23.26 6.93
C ASP A 53 22.56 24.00 8.23
N ILE A 54 21.65 23.92 9.20
CA ILE A 54 21.80 24.59 10.49
C ILE A 54 22.22 23.65 11.62
N SER A 55 22.56 22.39 11.33
CA SER A 55 22.95 21.41 12.35
C SER A 55 24.10 21.92 13.23
N GLY A 56 23.89 22.02 14.53
CA GLY A 56 24.83 22.60 15.49
C GLY A 56 24.64 24.08 15.82
N ASP A 57 23.77 24.79 15.09
CA ASP A 57 23.42 26.21 15.29
C ASP A 57 21.90 26.40 15.54
N GLU A 58 21.20 25.34 15.94
CA GLU A 58 19.73 25.35 16.06
C GLU A 58 19.19 26.40 17.04
N ASP A 59 19.97 26.77 18.05
CA ASP A 59 19.62 27.75 19.08
C ASP A 59 19.50 29.18 18.56
N GLN A 60 20.06 29.47 17.37
CA GLN A 60 19.95 30.77 16.71
C GLN A 60 18.59 30.99 16.03
N TYR A 61 17.80 29.92 15.84
CA TYR A 61 16.55 29.94 15.08
C TYR A 61 15.36 29.71 16.01
N THR A 62 14.61 30.78 16.29
CA THR A 62 13.46 30.73 17.20
C THR A 62 12.14 31.03 16.49
N LEU A 63 11.03 30.54 17.06
CA LEU A 63 9.68 30.79 16.54
C LEU A 63 9.36 32.28 16.37
N ASP A 64 9.81 33.14 17.29
CA ASP A 64 9.50 34.57 17.24
C ASP A 64 10.41 35.37 16.30
N SER A 65 11.59 34.85 15.97
CA SER A 65 12.54 35.54 15.08
C SER A 65 12.48 35.04 13.64
N HIS A 66 12.45 33.73 13.42
CA HIS A 66 12.54 33.10 12.10
C HIS A 66 11.24 32.39 11.69
N GLY A 67 10.31 32.20 12.62
CA GLY A 67 9.05 31.48 12.37
C GLY A 67 9.17 29.96 12.50
N PHE A 68 10.36 29.42 12.80
CA PHE A 68 10.58 28.00 13.07
C PHE A 68 11.61 27.81 14.18
N GLN A 69 11.62 26.63 14.80
CA GLN A 69 12.57 26.29 15.85
C GLN A 69 12.79 24.79 15.92
N TYR A 70 14.04 24.36 16.05
CA TYR A 70 14.37 22.96 16.32
C TYR A 70 14.59 22.74 17.81
N CYS A 71 14.13 21.60 18.31
CA CYS A 71 14.35 21.20 19.70
C CYS A 71 14.49 19.69 19.82
N GLN A 72 15.07 19.23 20.91
CA GLN A 72 15.08 17.81 21.27
C GLN A 72 13.99 17.54 22.30
N SER A 73 13.15 16.57 21.99
CA SER A 73 12.12 16.08 22.90
C SER A 73 11.92 14.62 22.56
N PRO A 74 12.52 13.66 23.27
CA PRO A 74 12.18 12.24 23.08
C PRO A 74 10.67 12.01 23.28
N SER A 75 10.15 10.95 22.67
CA SER A 75 8.74 10.55 22.70
C SER A 75 8.65 9.08 23.06
N ASP A 76 7.68 8.70 23.89
CA ASP A 76 7.41 7.29 24.21
C ASP A 76 6.66 6.62 23.04
N GLU A 77 5.85 7.39 22.32
CA GLU A 77 5.27 6.98 21.04
C GLU A 77 6.36 6.98 19.96
N THR A 78 6.63 5.82 19.38
CA THR A 78 7.71 5.62 18.39
C THR A 78 7.20 5.08 17.07
N LEU A 79 6.01 4.48 17.05
CA LEU A 79 5.47 3.81 15.87
C LEU A 79 4.39 4.63 15.18
N PHE A 80 3.60 5.41 15.91
CA PHE A 80 2.51 6.26 15.41
C PHE A 80 1.51 5.49 14.53
N THR A 81 1.13 4.29 14.96
CA THR A 81 0.19 3.39 14.27
C THR A 81 -1.16 3.30 14.97
N ASP A 82 -1.24 3.64 16.25
CA ASP A 82 -2.47 3.59 17.05
C ASP A 82 -3.02 5.01 17.31
N GLU A 83 -4.20 5.28 16.76
CA GLU A 83 -4.91 6.56 16.89
C GLU A 83 -5.22 6.92 18.36
N GLN A 84 -5.54 5.94 19.21
CA GLN A 84 -5.82 6.17 20.63
C GLN A 84 -4.54 6.48 21.38
N GLN A 85 -3.45 5.76 21.11
CA GLN A 85 -2.15 6.00 21.75
C GLN A 85 -1.61 7.39 21.40
N ILE A 86 -1.74 7.82 20.15
CA ILE A 86 -1.37 9.17 19.72
C ILE A 86 -2.18 10.22 20.49
N LYS A 87 -3.51 10.06 20.57
CA LYS A 87 -4.39 11.03 21.23
C LYS A 87 -4.25 11.06 22.75
N GLN A 88 -3.96 9.94 23.39
CA GLN A 88 -3.88 9.84 24.85
C GLN A 88 -2.46 10.09 25.39
N GLY A 89 -1.43 9.65 24.66
CA GLY A 89 -0.03 9.78 25.05
C GLY A 89 0.66 10.96 24.36
N TYR A 90 0.86 10.85 23.06
CA TYR A 90 1.70 11.80 22.30
C TYR A 90 1.17 13.25 22.33
N TYR A 91 -0.15 13.43 22.36
CA TYR A 91 -0.77 14.75 22.49
C TYR A 91 -0.35 15.46 23.79
N ALA A 92 -0.25 14.73 24.91
CA ALA A 92 0.19 15.30 26.17
C ALA A 92 1.67 15.73 26.10
N GLU A 93 2.52 14.95 25.43
CA GLU A 93 3.92 15.33 25.18
C GLU A 93 4.02 16.60 24.33
N CYS A 94 3.22 16.70 23.27
CA CYS A 94 3.17 17.87 22.39
C CYS A 94 2.69 19.12 23.13
N GLU A 95 1.63 19.00 23.95
CA GLU A 95 1.15 20.09 24.79
C GLU A 95 2.23 20.56 25.77
N ALA A 96 2.91 19.65 26.45
CA ALA A 96 3.99 19.99 27.37
C ALA A 96 5.15 20.70 26.66
N LEU A 97 5.55 20.20 25.48
CA LEU A 97 6.59 20.80 24.66
C LEU A 97 6.22 22.22 24.22
N ILE A 98 5.02 22.41 23.66
CA ILE A 98 4.57 23.73 23.19
C ILE A 98 4.49 24.71 24.36
N LYS A 99 3.88 24.33 25.50
CA LYS A 99 3.83 25.20 26.68
C LYS A 99 5.22 25.59 27.17
N LYS A 100 6.16 24.65 27.18
CA LYS A 100 7.55 24.92 27.58
C LYS A 100 8.24 25.93 26.66
N ILE A 101 8.03 25.83 25.36
CA ILE A 101 8.71 26.68 24.36
C ILE A 101 8.06 28.07 24.27
N THR A 102 6.72 28.14 24.27
CA THR A 102 5.99 29.39 24.00
C THR A 102 5.53 30.10 25.25
N GLY A 103 5.49 29.42 26.41
CA GLY A 103 4.86 29.93 27.62
C GLY A 103 3.33 29.95 27.56
N ALA A 104 2.72 29.26 26.59
CA ALA A 104 1.27 29.25 26.42
C ALA A 104 0.53 28.74 27.66
N ARG A 105 -0.58 29.40 28.01
CA ARG A 105 -1.47 28.97 29.11
C ARG A 105 -2.24 27.69 28.77
N SER A 106 -2.67 27.57 27.51
CA SER A 106 -3.44 26.44 27.00
C SER A 106 -2.94 26.06 25.61
N VAL A 107 -3.07 24.78 25.27
CA VAL A 107 -2.78 24.24 23.94
C VAL A 107 -3.98 23.40 23.53
N HIS A 108 -4.45 23.58 22.30
CA HIS A 108 -5.53 22.80 21.72
C HIS A 108 -5.01 22.10 20.45
N ILE A 109 -4.97 20.77 20.47
CA ILE A 109 -4.51 19.96 19.34
C ILE A 109 -5.74 19.51 18.55
N PHE A 110 -5.95 20.12 17.38
CA PHE A 110 -7.13 19.88 16.57
C PHE A 110 -6.95 18.77 15.51
N ASN A 111 -5.72 18.47 15.10
CA ASN A 111 -5.45 17.37 14.17
C ASN A 111 -4.02 16.84 14.31
N HIS A 112 -3.77 15.69 13.70
CA HIS A 112 -2.44 15.19 13.40
C HIS A 112 -2.44 14.52 12.03
N LYS A 113 -1.27 14.38 11.41
CA LYS A 113 -1.10 13.75 10.10
C LYS A 113 0.12 12.85 10.12
N VAL A 114 -0.08 11.54 10.08
CA VAL A 114 1.01 10.56 9.89
C VAL A 114 1.30 10.45 8.40
N ARG A 115 2.55 10.68 7.99
CA ARG A 115 2.97 10.66 6.57
C ARG A 115 3.90 9.48 6.32
N ARG A 116 3.44 8.50 5.56
CA ARG A 116 4.13 7.23 5.24
C ARG A 116 4.37 7.00 3.74
N GLY A 117 3.82 7.86 2.88
CA GLY A 117 3.80 7.64 1.43
C GLY A 117 5.01 8.16 0.66
N PRO A 118 5.15 7.77 -0.62
CA PRO A 118 6.28 8.16 -1.47
C PRO A 118 6.24 9.65 -1.86
N THR A 119 7.37 10.21 -2.33
CA THR A 119 7.51 11.61 -2.79
C THR A 119 6.42 12.04 -3.77
N GLN A 120 6.02 11.14 -4.68
CA GLN A 120 5.02 11.39 -5.72
C GLN A 120 3.60 10.97 -5.32
N TRP A 121 3.28 10.95 -4.01
CA TRP A 121 1.99 10.48 -3.51
C TRP A 121 0.77 11.20 -4.09
N HIS A 122 0.92 12.45 -4.55
CA HIS A 122 -0.15 13.20 -5.21
C HIS A 122 -0.63 12.54 -6.51
N HIS A 123 0.16 11.67 -7.12
CA HIS A 123 -0.19 10.92 -8.32
C HIS A 123 -0.91 9.60 -8.02
N LEU A 124 -1.12 9.25 -6.74
CA LEU A 124 -1.80 8.01 -6.30
C LEU A 124 -3.34 8.06 -6.35
N GLY A 125 -3.91 8.98 -7.14
CA GLY A 125 -5.36 9.05 -7.37
C GLY A 125 -6.21 9.13 -6.09
N LEU A 126 -7.21 8.25 -5.97
CA LEU A 126 -8.14 8.14 -4.84
C LEU A 126 -7.52 7.55 -3.56
N HIS A 127 -6.26 7.11 -3.60
CA HIS A 127 -5.54 6.55 -2.44
C HIS A 127 -4.46 7.50 -1.90
N ASN A 128 -4.37 8.72 -2.44
CA ASN A 128 -3.38 9.71 -2.02
C ASN A 128 -3.54 10.12 -0.54
N LEU A 129 -4.78 10.12 -0.02
CA LEU A 129 -5.07 10.50 1.36
C LEU A 129 -4.52 9.50 2.38
N ALA A 130 -4.53 8.20 2.06
CA ALA A 130 -4.03 7.12 2.91
C ALA A 130 -2.50 6.95 2.79
N ASN A 131 -1.93 7.37 1.65
CA ASN A 131 -0.50 7.26 1.35
C ASN A 131 0.16 8.63 1.29
N ARG A 132 -0.12 9.51 2.26
CA ARG A 132 0.44 10.87 2.26
C ARG A 132 1.96 10.81 2.39
N GLY A 133 2.66 11.28 1.37
CA GLY A 133 4.11 11.49 1.37
C GLY A 133 4.50 12.94 1.65
N PRO A 134 5.75 13.31 1.31
CA PRO A 134 6.24 14.69 1.35
C PRO A 134 5.40 15.65 0.51
N VAL A 135 5.16 16.86 1.05
CA VAL A 135 4.59 17.97 0.27
C VAL A 135 5.76 18.78 -0.27
N THR A 136 5.98 18.73 -1.57
CA THR A 136 7.10 19.39 -2.25
C THR A 136 6.77 20.80 -2.74
N ARG A 137 5.57 21.30 -2.42
CA ARG A 137 5.11 22.64 -2.77
C ARG A 137 5.38 23.60 -1.63
N THR A 138 5.90 24.77 -1.93
CA THR A 138 6.09 25.86 -0.98
C THR A 138 4.73 26.41 -0.52
N HIS A 139 4.47 26.37 0.79
CA HIS A 139 3.21 26.81 1.36
C HIS A 139 3.32 27.23 2.83
N VAL A 140 2.23 27.80 3.34
CA VAL A 140 1.89 27.86 4.77
C VAL A 140 0.48 27.30 4.93
N ASP A 141 0.26 26.45 5.94
CA ASP A 141 -1.00 25.72 6.09
C ASP A 141 -2.23 26.61 6.34
N GLN A 142 -2.03 27.79 6.94
CA GLN A 142 -3.10 28.73 7.28
C GLN A 142 -2.77 30.13 6.78
N SER A 143 -3.72 30.76 6.10
CA SER A 143 -3.68 32.21 5.90
C SER A 143 -4.08 32.94 7.19
N TYR A 144 -3.95 34.27 7.24
CA TYR A 144 -4.42 35.04 8.39
C TYR A 144 -5.93 34.87 8.61
N GLU A 145 -6.72 34.95 7.53
CA GLU A 145 -8.15 34.66 7.58
C GLU A 145 -8.42 33.18 7.87
N GLY A 146 -7.66 32.27 7.24
CA GLY A 146 -7.77 30.82 7.44
C GLY A 146 -7.54 30.41 8.90
N ALA A 147 -6.59 31.05 9.58
CA ALA A 147 -6.28 30.81 10.99
C ALA A 147 -7.45 31.19 11.91
N GLU A 148 -8.07 32.36 11.71
CA GLU A 148 -9.24 32.75 12.49
C GLU A 148 -10.45 31.85 12.18
N ARG A 149 -10.68 31.51 10.90
CA ARG A 149 -11.73 30.55 10.51
C ARG A 149 -11.52 29.20 11.19
N ARG A 150 -10.27 28.71 11.28
CA ARG A 150 -9.94 27.45 11.96
C ARG A 150 -10.18 27.55 13.46
N LEU A 151 -9.76 28.64 14.12
CA LEU A 151 -10.02 28.87 15.54
C LEU A 151 -11.52 28.83 15.85
N ARG A 152 -12.33 29.53 15.04
CA ARG A 152 -13.79 29.58 15.20
C ARG A 152 -14.46 28.23 14.95
N TRP A 153 -13.90 27.41 14.07
CA TRP A 153 -14.40 26.05 13.82
C TRP A 153 -14.12 25.10 14.99
N GLU A 154 -12.89 25.10 15.51
CA GLU A 154 -12.47 24.16 16.56
C GLU A 154 -12.98 24.58 17.95
N LEU A 155 -13.03 25.88 18.23
CA LEU A 155 -13.39 26.45 19.54
C LEU A 155 -14.51 27.50 19.42
N PRO A 156 -15.70 27.15 18.89
CA PRO A 156 -16.74 28.12 18.55
C PRO A 156 -17.25 28.94 19.75
N GLN A 157 -17.18 28.38 20.96
CA GLN A 157 -17.64 29.05 22.18
C GLN A 157 -16.60 29.99 22.79
N GLU A 158 -15.32 29.77 22.51
CA GLU A 158 -14.20 30.52 23.12
C GLU A 158 -13.52 31.49 22.14
N ALA A 159 -13.77 31.34 20.84
CA ALA A 159 -13.06 32.05 19.79
C ALA A 159 -13.07 33.57 19.96
N ASP A 160 -14.22 34.18 20.32
CA ASP A 160 -14.36 35.63 20.50
C ASP A 160 -13.49 36.19 21.64
N ASP A 161 -13.17 35.37 22.65
CA ASP A 161 -12.26 35.75 23.72
C ASP A 161 -10.80 35.49 23.34
N ILE A 162 -10.53 34.41 22.61
CA ILE A 162 -9.18 34.04 22.18
C ILE A 162 -8.62 35.07 21.18
N VAL A 163 -9.42 35.55 20.22
CA VAL A 163 -8.98 36.55 19.22
C VAL A 163 -8.57 37.90 19.84
N ARG A 164 -8.98 38.16 21.11
CA ARG A 164 -8.58 39.37 21.86
C ARG A 164 -7.23 39.23 22.55
N ARG A 165 -6.59 38.05 22.48
CA ARG A 165 -5.32 37.72 23.13
C ARG A 165 -4.33 37.25 22.07
N ARG A 166 -3.05 37.12 22.42
CA ARG A 166 -2.08 36.47 21.54
C ARG A 166 -2.42 34.99 21.40
N TYR A 167 -2.59 34.52 20.17
CA TYR A 167 -2.79 33.11 19.85
C TYR A 167 -1.96 32.72 18.63
N GLN A 168 -1.62 31.44 18.54
CA GLN A 168 -0.71 30.91 17.54
C GLN A 168 -1.22 29.58 17.00
N ILE A 169 -0.86 29.26 15.76
CA ILE A 169 -0.99 27.92 15.19
C ILE A 169 0.41 27.44 14.85
N ILE A 170 0.84 26.34 15.47
CA ILE A 170 2.19 25.81 15.35
C ILE A 170 2.10 24.33 14.99
N ASN A 171 2.78 23.94 13.92
CA ASN A 171 2.99 22.54 13.58
C ASN A 171 4.13 21.98 14.42
N VAL A 172 3.89 20.82 15.04
CA VAL A 172 4.92 20.00 15.68
C VAL A 172 5.30 18.89 14.69
N TRP A 173 6.45 19.00 14.05
CA TRP A 173 6.95 18.01 13.09
C TRP A 173 8.04 17.13 13.71
N ARG A 174 7.83 15.82 13.68
CA ARG A 174 8.76 14.82 14.21
C ARG A 174 9.02 13.73 13.17
N PRO A 175 10.28 13.33 12.94
CA PRO A 175 10.60 12.11 12.19
C PRO A 175 10.21 10.84 12.95
N ILE A 176 9.59 9.87 12.27
CA ILE A 176 9.40 8.51 12.81
C ILE A 176 10.70 7.70 12.73
N GLN A 177 11.51 7.97 11.70
CA GLN A 177 12.85 7.42 11.51
C GLN A 177 13.83 8.53 11.12
N ALA A 178 15.13 8.23 11.16
CA ALA A 178 16.16 9.20 10.76
C ALA A 178 15.98 9.66 9.31
N ILE A 179 16.03 10.97 9.08
CA ILE A 179 15.75 11.58 7.78
C ILE A 179 17.01 11.59 6.93
N ARG A 180 16.91 10.97 5.74
CA ARG A 180 17.96 10.98 4.71
C ARG A 180 17.45 11.53 3.37
N LYS A 181 16.23 11.19 2.98
CA LYS A 181 15.56 11.67 1.76
C LYS A 181 14.39 12.59 2.09
N ASP A 182 14.10 13.54 1.21
CA ASP A 182 13.01 14.51 1.33
C ASP A 182 12.92 15.26 2.68
N PRO A 183 14.02 15.85 3.20
CA PRO A 183 13.98 16.70 4.38
C PRO A 183 13.03 17.89 4.21
N ILE A 184 12.63 18.51 5.33
CA ILE A 184 11.81 19.73 5.31
C ILE A 184 12.71 20.95 5.35
N ALA A 185 12.62 21.78 4.31
CA ALA A 185 13.13 23.13 4.31
C ALA A 185 12.10 24.07 4.94
N VAL A 186 12.59 25.05 5.69
CA VAL A 186 11.83 26.14 6.31
C VAL A 186 12.48 27.46 5.92
N ALA A 187 11.66 28.45 5.55
CA ALA A 187 12.17 29.78 5.19
C ALA A 187 12.23 30.69 6.42
N ASP A 188 13.23 31.57 6.46
CA ASP A 188 13.25 32.68 7.42
C ASP A 188 12.11 33.65 7.12
N ALA A 189 11.19 33.79 8.06
CA ALA A 189 10.03 34.67 7.96
C ALA A 189 10.37 36.12 7.58
N ARG A 190 11.56 36.62 7.95
CA ARG A 190 12.03 37.99 7.63
C ARG A 190 12.41 38.17 6.18
N SER A 191 12.68 37.07 5.47
CA SER A 191 12.97 37.08 4.04
C SER A 191 11.71 36.99 3.17
N VAL A 192 10.53 36.79 3.78
CA VAL A 192 9.26 36.51 3.08
C VAL A 192 8.28 37.67 3.31
N PRO A 193 8.21 38.64 2.39
CA PRO A 193 7.26 39.75 2.50
C PRO A 193 5.82 39.27 2.27
N ASP A 194 4.84 39.98 2.83
CA ASP A 194 3.41 39.62 2.70
C ASP A 194 2.91 39.66 1.25
N GLU A 195 3.52 40.46 0.37
CA GLU A 195 3.18 40.56 -1.06
C GLU A 195 3.42 39.27 -1.85
N ASP A 196 4.28 38.39 -1.34
CA ASP A 196 4.56 37.08 -1.95
C ASP A 196 3.48 36.04 -1.60
N LEU A 197 2.62 36.33 -0.62
CA LEU A 197 1.61 35.40 -0.11
C LEU A 197 0.27 35.61 -0.82
N VAL A 198 -0.32 34.51 -1.31
CA VAL A 198 -1.61 34.54 -2.01
C VAL A 198 -2.56 33.55 -1.36
N GLY A 199 -3.71 34.06 -0.92
CA GLY A 199 -4.74 33.28 -0.23
C GLY A 199 -5.34 32.25 -1.18
N ALA A 200 -5.37 30.99 -0.73
CA ALA A 200 -5.80 29.87 -1.54
C ALA A 200 -6.73 28.96 -0.73
N GLU A 201 -8.01 28.96 -1.11
CA GLU A 201 -9.08 28.23 -0.42
C GLU A 201 -8.85 26.72 -0.41
N MET A 202 -9.19 26.08 0.70
CA MET A 202 -9.33 24.63 0.79
C MET A 202 -10.63 24.23 1.48
N THR A 203 -11.11 23.03 1.19
CA THR A 203 -12.19 22.38 1.94
C THR A 203 -11.71 21.05 2.48
N GLU A 204 -11.83 20.81 3.79
CA GLU A 204 -11.46 19.56 4.47
C GLU A 204 -12.65 19.10 5.33
N ASP A 205 -13.29 17.99 4.95
CA ASP A 205 -14.39 17.37 5.72
C ASP A 205 -15.50 18.34 6.20
N GLY A 206 -15.87 19.29 5.33
CA GLY A 206 -16.90 20.29 5.58
C GLY A 206 -16.39 21.61 6.15
N PHE A 207 -15.14 21.67 6.62
CA PHE A 207 -14.47 22.93 6.99
C PHE A 207 -13.98 23.66 5.74
N VAL A 208 -14.29 24.95 5.61
CA VAL A 208 -13.77 25.82 4.55
C VAL A 208 -12.64 26.69 5.12
N GLY A 209 -11.41 26.31 4.80
CA GLY A 209 -10.19 26.99 5.23
C GLY A 209 -9.51 27.77 4.11
N GLU A 210 -8.42 28.44 4.45
CA GLU A 210 -7.56 29.14 3.49
C GLU A 210 -6.10 28.95 3.88
N SER A 211 -5.26 28.65 2.89
CA SER A 211 -3.82 28.44 3.01
C SER A 211 -3.06 29.52 2.24
N TRP A 212 -1.78 29.74 2.55
CA TRP A 212 -0.93 30.56 1.67
C TRP A 212 -0.27 29.68 0.60
N VAL A 213 -0.51 29.99 -0.67
CA VAL A 213 0.46 29.68 -1.73
C VAL A 213 1.38 30.88 -1.93
N VAL A 214 2.54 30.66 -2.55
CA VAL A 214 3.62 31.65 -2.52
C VAL A 214 4.14 31.92 -3.93
N ARG A 215 4.29 33.20 -4.26
CA ARG A 215 5.00 33.66 -5.45
C ARG A 215 6.50 33.45 -5.27
N HIS A 216 7.18 33.15 -6.37
CA HIS A 216 8.64 33.01 -6.33
C HIS A 216 9.30 34.36 -6.04
N ASN A 217 10.18 34.36 -5.04
CA ASN A 217 11.09 35.47 -4.75
C ASN A 217 12.49 34.90 -4.47
N PRO A 218 13.53 35.28 -5.23
CA PRO A 218 14.89 34.76 -5.03
C PRO A 218 15.52 35.24 -3.71
N ALA A 219 14.94 36.23 -3.03
CA ALA A 219 15.41 36.70 -1.73
C ALA A 219 15.02 35.76 -0.57
N HIS A 220 14.12 34.81 -0.78
CA HIS A 220 13.75 33.83 0.23
C HIS A 220 14.96 33.01 0.71
N GLN A 221 15.20 33.01 2.02
CA GLN A 221 16.30 32.28 2.63
C GLN A 221 15.80 30.98 3.26
N TRP A 222 16.33 29.85 2.80
CA TRP A 222 15.88 28.52 3.18
C TRP A 222 16.89 27.77 4.05
N TYR A 223 16.39 27.12 5.09
CA TYR A 223 17.16 26.42 6.10
C TYR A 223 16.59 25.02 6.35
N TYR A 224 17.42 24.10 6.81
CA TYR A 224 17.00 22.79 7.30
C TYR A 224 18.04 22.19 8.26
N LYS A 225 17.67 21.15 9.01
CA LYS A 225 18.61 20.38 9.83
C LYS A 225 18.93 19.04 9.17
N HIS A 226 20.21 18.81 8.88
CA HIS A 226 20.68 17.54 8.36
C HIS A 226 20.58 16.41 9.39
N GLY A 227 20.18 15.22 8.94
CA GLY A 227 20.25 14.01 9.76
C GLY A 227 19.32 13.98 10.98
N MET A 228 18.18 14.67 10.94
CA MET A 228 17.21 14.63 12.03
C MET A 228 16.83 13.20 12.39
N THR A 229 16.80 12.91 13.68
CA THR A 229 16.43 11.63 14.28
C THR A 229 15.04 11.73 14.93
N PRO A 230 14.43 10.61 15.38
CA PRO A 230 13.16 10.67 16.11
C PRO A 230 13.20 11.45 17.43
N ARG A 231 14.39 11.83 17.92
CA ARG A 231 14.55 12.70 19.10
C ARG A 231 14.39 14.18 18.77
N ASP A 232 14.57 14.56 17.51
CA ASP A 232 14.50 15.93 17.03
C ASP A 232 13.06 16.29 16.66
N VAL A 233 12.66 17.52 16.98
CA VAL A 233 11.37 18.11 16.65
C VAL A 233 11.60 19.45 15.98
N LEU A 234 10.92 19.67 14.86
CA LEU A 234 10.83 20.95 14.18
C LEU A 234 9.46 21.57 14.48
N LEU A 235 9.48 22.74 15.09
CA LEU A 235 8.30 23.59 15.26
C LEU A 235 8.22 24.56 14.09
N ILE A 236 7.08 24.60 13.40
CA ILE A 236 6.85 25.51 12.27
C ILE A 236 5.64 26.37 12.60
N LYS A 237 5.82 27.69 12.64
CA LYS A 237 4.75 28.63 12.89
C LYS A 237 3.91 28.79 11.62
N CYS A 238 2.64 28.42 11.71
CA CYS A 238 1.66 28.64 10.64
C CYS A 238 0.95 30.00 10.79
N PHE A 239 0.77 30.45 12.04
CA PHE A 239 0.13 31.73 12.36
C PHE A 239 0.58 32.25 13.73
N ASP A 240 0.66 33.58 13.86
CA ASP A 240 0.74 34.33 15.12
C ASP A 240 -0.04 35.64 14.96
N SER A 241 -0.86 35.96 15.97
CA SER A 241 -1.62 37.20 16.00
C SER A 241 -0.78 38.40 16.43
N ASP A 242 0.42 38.18 16.98
CA ASP A 242 1.37 39.25 17.31
C ASP A 242 2.15 39.68 16.07
N GLU A 243 1.97 40.94 15.65
CA GLU A 243 2.60 41.48 14.45
C GLU A 243 4.05 41.93 14.69
N GLY A 244 4.51 41.96 15.95
CA GLY A 244 5.88 42.31 16.31
C GLY A 244 6.91 41.19 16.14
N VAL A 245 6.46 39.98 15.77
CA VAL A 245 7.29 38.78 15.66
C VAL A 245 7.11 38.12 14.29
N ALA A 246 7.93 37.12 13.98
CA ALA A 246 7.69 36.24 12.85
C ALA A 246 6.30 35.59 12.99
N ARG A 247 5.41 35.85 12.02
CA ARG A 247 4.01 35.39 12.06
C ARG A 247 3.76 34.04 11.38
N ARG A 248 4.62 33.64 10.46
CA ARG A 248 4.52 32.41 9.67
C ARG A 248 5.90 32.00 9.15
N ALA A 249 6.09 30.72 8.83
CA ALA A 249 7.25 30.24 8.09
C ALA A 249 6.80 29.39 6.89
N LEU A 250 7.34 29.71 5.71
CA LEU A 250 7.18 28.85 4.55
C LEU A 250 7.86 27.53 4.81
N HIS A 251 7.29 26.45 4.30
CA HIS A 251 7.92 25.15 4.36
C HIS A 251 7.63 24.31 3.12
N SER A 252 8.58 23.44 2.79
CA SER A 252 8.48 22.49 1.70
C SER A 252 9.40 21.30 1.97
N ALA A 253 8.99 20.11 1.57
CA ALA A 253 9.95 19.05 1.35
C ALA A 253 10.80 19.39 0.12
N PHE A 254 12.08 19.04 0.14
CA PHE A 254 12.99 19.23 -0.99
C PHE A 254 13.87 18.00 -1.18
N GLU A 255 14.40 17.83 -2.38
CA GLU A 255 15.25 16.69 -2.72
C GLU A 255 16.72 17.05 -2.52
N ASP A 256 17.48 16.20 -1.83
CA ASP A 256 18.95 16.27 -1.86
C ASP A 256 19.44 15.31 -2.94
N PRO A 257 20.07 15.78 -4.03
CA PRO A 257 20.55 14.92 -5.11
C PRO A 257 21.46 13.79 -4.64
N ARG A 258 22.16 13.95 -3.50
CA ARG A 258 23.01 12.91 -2.90
C ARG A 258 22.23 11.72 -2.35
N TYR A 259 20.95 11.91 -2.06
CA TYR A 259 20.07 10.91 -1.45
C TYR A 259 18.81 10.64 -2.29
N GLN A 260 18.76 11.12 -3.54
CA GLN A 260 17.62 10.91 -4.45
C GLN A 260 17.30 9.41 -4.65
N ASP A 261 18.33 8.55 -4.63
CA ASP A 261 18.21 7.09 -4.81
C ASP A 261 18.07 6.34 -3.49
N CYS A 262 18.12 7.03 -2.34
CA CYS A 262 17.83 6.42 -1.05
C CYS A 262 16.33 6.11 -0.92
N GLU A 263 16.00 5.27 0.05
CA GLU A 263 14.62 5.00 0.44
C GLU A 263 13.89 6.33 0.66
N SER A 264 12.68 6.46 0.09
CA SER A 264 11.80 7.61 0.40
C SER A 264 11.69 7.73 1.91
N ARG A 265 11.53 8.94 2.47
CA ARG A 265 11.27 9.06 3.92
C ARG A 265 10.07 8.16 4.26
N GLN A 266 10.35 7.05 4.93
CA GLN A 266 9.39 6.02 5.25
C GLN A 266 9.23 5.98 6.76
N SER A 267 8.00 5.82 7.18
CA SER A 267 7.72 4.66 8.01
C SER A 267 6.86 3.73 7.14
N ILE A 268 7.49 2.72 6.55
CA ILE A 268 6.84 1.53 5.97
C ILE A 268 7.54 0.34 6.63
N GLU A 269 6.76 -0.68 6.95
CA GLU A 269 7.25 -1.96 7.42
C GLU A 269 8.08 -2.57 6.29
N THR A 270 9.39 -2.40 6.40
CA THR A 270 10.32 -3.30 5.73
C THR A 270 10.47 -4.51 6.62
N VAL A 271 10.38 -5.68 6.01
CA VAL A 271 10.79 -6.91 6.67
C VAL A 271 12.23 -7.18 6.28
N ASP A 272 13.06 -7.50 7.27
CA ASP A 272 14.40 -7.99 7.00
C ASP A 272 14.27 -9.44 6.51
N TRP A 273 14.48 -9.64 5.22
CA TRP A 273 14.40 -10.94 4.56
C TRP A 273 15.73 -11.25 3.88
N MET A 274 16.42 -12.29 4.35
CA MET A 274 17.73 -12.74 3.83
C MET A 274 18.80 -11.64 3.81
N GLY A 275 18.85 -10.83 4.86
CA GLY A 275 19.80 -9.73 4.99
C GLY A 275 19.50 -8.52 4.11
N LYS A 276 18.31 -8.46 3.49
CA LYS A 276 17.81 -7.32 2.71
C LYS A 276 16.53 -6.79 3.32
N LYS A 277 16.34 -5.48 3.26
CA LYS A 277 15.04 -4.84 3.53
C LYS A 277 14.16 -5.03 2.31
N VAL A 278 13.01 -5.66 2.48
CA VAL A 278 12.01 -5.84 1.43
C VAL A 278 10.72 -5.15 1.87
N PRO A 279 10.05 -4.39 1.00
CA PRO A 279 8.80 -3.73 1.36
C PRO A 279 7.69 -4.73 1.67
N VAL A 280 6.83 -4.39 2.61
CA VAL A 280 5.49 -5.00 2.76
C VAL A 280 4.49 -4.05 2.09
N TRP A 281 3.75 -4.54 1.10
CA TRP A 281 2.80 -3.70 0.37
C TRP A 281 1.50 -3.55 1.16
N SER A 282 1.14 -2.30 1.47
CA SER A 282 -0.20 -1.96 1.94
C SER A 282 -1.21 -2.05 0.81
N MET A 283 -2.41 -2.50 1.10
CA MET A 283 -3.53 -2.56 0.15
C MET A 283 -4.85 -2.32 0.87
N PRO A 284 -5.93 -1.97 0.16
CA PRO A 284 -7.24 -1.78 0.76
C PRO A 284 -7.79 -3.08 1.40
N THR A 285 -8.49 -2.95 2.52
CA THR A 285 -9.33 -4.03 3.07
C THR A 285 -10.79 -3.76 2.73
N ILE A 286 -11.42 -4.65 2.00
CA ILE A 286 -12.81 -4.62 1.54
C ILE A 286 -13.69 -5.41 2.51
N ASN A 287 -14.77 -4.82 3.01
CA ASN A 287 -15.71 -5.47 3.91
C ASN A 287 -16.72 -6.33 3.14
N TYR A 288 -16.71 -7.65 3.39
CA TYR A 288 -17.57 -8.58 2.65
C TYR A 288 -19.07 -8.31 2.84
N GLY A 289 -19.53 -8.00 4.06
CA GLY A 289 -20.96 -7.77 4.35
C GLY A 289 -21.51 -6.55 3.62
N LEU A 290 -20.70 -5.49 3.48
CA LEU A 290 -21.06 -4.30 2.70
C LEU A 290 -21.08 -4.58 1.19
N VAL A 291 -20.12 -5.36 0.67
CA VAL A 291 -20.14 -5.80 -0.74
C VAL A 291 -21.37 -6.66 -1.04
N LEU A 292 -21.72 -7.58 -0.13
CA LEU A 292 -22.92 -8.42 -0.22
C LEU A 292 -24.20 -7.58 -0.26
N SER A 293 -24.22 -6.50 0.51
CA SER A 293 -25.34 -5.54 0.56
C SER A 293 -25.36 -4.54 -0.60
N GLN A 294 -24.38 -4.61 -1.53
CA GLN A 294 -24.18 -3.65 -2.61
C GLN A 294 -24.05 -2.21 -2.09
N ASP A 295 -23.40 -2.02 -0.93
CA ASP A 295 -23.16 -0.68 -0.40
C ASP A 295 -22.37 0.15 -1.41
N PRO A 296 -22.86 1.33 -1.84
CA PRO A 296 -22.22 2.10 -2.90
C PRO A 296 -20.76 2.46 -2.61
N SER A 297 -20.43 2.79 -1.36
CA SER A 297 -19.08 3.22 -1.00
C SER A 297 -18.09 2.07 -1.01
N GLU A 298 -18.51 0.88 -0.55
CA GLU A 298 -17.66 -0.30 -0.56
C GLU A 298 -17.55 -0.91 -1.97
N VAL A 299 -18.60 -0.83 -2.78
CA VAL A 299 -18.57 -1.20 -4.21
C VAL A 299 -17.58 -0.32 -4.97
N ASP A 300 -17.62 1.00 -4.77
CA ASP A 300 -16.68 1.93 -5.40
C ASP A 300 -15.23 1.62 -4.98
N LYS A 301 -15.01 1.38 -3.69
CA LYS A 301 -13.70 1.01 -3.14
C LYS A 301 -13.18 -0.29 -3.75
N LEU A 302 -14.04 -1.30 -3.91
CA LEU A 302 -13.73 -2.57 -4.56
C LEU A 302 -13.36 -2.37 -6.04
N VAL A 303 -14.16 -1.61 -6.80
CA VAL A 303 -13.86 -1.30 -8.21
C VAL A 303 -12.52 -0.59 -8.34
N ASN A 304 -12.24 0.38 -7.47
CA ASN A 304 -10.98 1.12 -7.49
C ASN A 304 -9.79 0.22 -7.15
N ALA A 305 -9.90 -0.65 -6.14
CA ALA A 305 -8.86 -1.62 -5.82
C ALA A 305 -8.51 -2.51 -7.04
N CYS A 306 -9.51 -2.96 -7.80
CA CYS A 306 -9.31 -3.72 -9.03
C CYS A 306 -8.69 -2.90 -10.17
N LYS A 307 -9.01 -1.61 -10.31
CA LYS A 307 -8.48 -0.72 -11.37
C LYS A 307 -7.05 -0.27 -11.13
N GLU A 308 -6.72 -0.01 -9.86
CA GLU A 308 -5.46 0.63 -9.48
C GLU A 308 -4.39 -0.39 -9.10
N GLU A 309 -4.73 -1.42 -8.31
CA GLU A 309 -3.75 -2.38 -7.78
C GLU A 309 -3.97 -3.80 -8.31
N GLY A 310 -5.22 -4.18 -8.54
CA GLY A 310 -5.59 -5.53 -8.96
C GLY A 310 -5.66 -6.54 -7.81
N TYR A 311 -5.48 -6.10 -6.56
CA TYR A 311 -5.53 -6.93 -5.37
C TYR A 311 -5.98 -6.16 -4.13
N PHE A 312 -6.51 -6.86 -3.12
CA PHE A 312 -7.00 -6.31 -1.86
C PHE A 312 -7.20 -7.40 -0.80
N TYR A 313 -7.33 -7.03 0.46
CA TYR A 313 -7.84 -7.93 1.49
C TYR A 313 -9.37 -7.92 1.49
N LEU A 314 -10.00 -9.07 1.72
CA LEU A 314 -11.43 -9.18 1.97
C LEU A 314 -11.66 -9.55 3.44
N ASP A 315 -12.22 -8.62 4.22
CA ASP A 315 -12.59 -8.85 5.62
C ASP A 315 -13.84 -9.71 5.73
N LEU A 316 -13.68 -10.87 6.36
CA LEU A 316 -14.70 -11.90 6.52
C LEU A 316 -15.11 -12.08 7.99
N GLN A 317 -14.72 -11.18 8.89
CA GLN A 317 -15.00 -11.31 10.33
C GLN A 317 -16.47 -11.03 10.69
N GLY A 318 -17.18 -10.29 9.82
CA GLY A 318 -18.61 -10.05 9.96
C GLY A 318 -19.44 -11.34 9.91
N ILE A 319 -20.70 -11.25 10.34
CA ILE A 319 -21.60 -12.42 10.43
C ILE A 319 -21.77 -13.15 9.10
N ASP A 320 -21.79 -12.41 7.99
CA ASP A 320 -21.94 -12.95 6.63
C ASP A 320 -20.67 -13.66 6.14
N GLY A 321 -19.49 -13.26 6.62
CA GLY A 321 -18.20 -13.82 6.24
C GLY A 321 -17.72 -14.96 7.14
N ARG A 322 -18.17 -15.03 8.40
CA ARG A 322 -17.59 -15.96 9.40
C ARG A 322 -17.70 -17.42 9.02
N ARG A 323 -18.71 -17.79 8.23
CA ARG A 323 -18.88 -19.16 7.73
C ARG A 323 -17.70 -19.55 6.85
N MET A 324 -17.27 -18.66 5.96
CA MET A 324 -16.10 -18.91 5.11
C MET A 324 -14.83 -19.11 5.93
N LEU A 325 -14.63 -18.33 7.00
CA LEU A 325 -13.50 -18.53 7.91
C LEU A 325 -13.57 -19.90 8.59
N SER A 326 -14.76 -20.36 8.96
CA SER A 326 -14.95 -21.68 9.57
C SER A 326 -14.67 -22.81 8.57
N ASP A 327 -15.21 -22.71 7.36
CA ASP A 327 -14.98 -23.67 6.26
C ASP A 327 -13.49 -23.71 5.87
N GLN A 328 -12.82 -22.56 5.85
CA GLN A 328 -11.38 -22.44 5.57
C GLN A 328 -10.54 -23.15 6.63
N GLN A 329 -10.88 -23.03 7.91
CA GLN A 329 -10.16 -23.70 8.99
C GLN A 329 -10.33 -25.23 8.94
N GLU A 330 -11.53 -25.73 8.63
CA GLU A 330 -11.74 -27.17 8.41
C GLU A 330 -11.00 -27.67 7.15
N THR A 331 -10.99 -26.86 6.09
CA THR A 331 -10.21 -27.15 4.88
C THR A 331 -8.71 -27.21 5.20
N LEU A 332 -8.20 -26.31 6.03
CA LEU A 332 -6.78 -26.28 6.43
C LEU A 332 -6.40 -27.53 7.26
N LYS A 333 -7.29 -28.01 8.14
CA LYS A 333 -7.07 -29.27 8.87
C LYS A 333 -7.04 -30.47 7.92
N LEU A 334 -8.00 -30.54 7.00
CA LEU A 334 -8.04 -31.58 5.95
C LEU A 334 -6.79 -31.52 5.09
N MET A 335 -6.37 -30.33 4.67
CA MET A 335 -5.18 -30.08 3.87
C MET A 335 -3.92 -30.62 4.56
N LYS A 336 -3.70 -30.29 5.84
CA LYS A 336 -2.55 -30.79 6.61
C LYS A 336 -2.56 -32.32 6.66
N ARG A 337 -3.69 -32.92 7.02
CA ARG A 337 -3.85 -34.38 7.05
C ARG A 337 -3.61 -35.04 5.67
N PHE A 338 -4.05 -34.40 4.59
CA PHE A 338 -3.82 -34.89 3.24
C PHE A 338 -2.33 -34.88 2.88
N PHE A 339 -1.61 -33.77 3.14
CA PHE A 339 -0.19 -33.67 2.79
C PHE A 339 0.72 -34.55 3.66
N ASP A 340 0.30 -34.87 4.88
CA ASP A 340 0.97 -35.82 5.77
C ASP A 340 0.79 -37.30 5.34
N ALA A 341 -0.12 -37.59 4.41
CA ALA A 341 -0.36 -38.95 3.94
C ALA A 341 0.78 -39.46 3.01
N PRO A 342 0.98 -40.79 2.88
CA PRO A 342 1.99 -41.37 2.01
C PRO A 342 1.83 -40.93 0.54
N LEU A 343 2.95 -40.67 -0.15
CA LEU A 343 2.95 -40.15 -1.52
C LEU A 343 2.13 -41.00 -2.50
N GLU A 344 2.18 -42.32 -2.36
CA GLU A 344 1.43 -43.28 -3.18
C GLU A 344 -0.08 -43.07 -3.02
N ALA A 345 -0.54 -42.84 -1.79
CA ALA A 345 -1.96 -42.60 -1.50
C ALA A 345 -2.39 -41.21 -1.98
N LYS A 346 -1.51 -40.22 -1.85
CA LYS A 346 -1.79 -38.85 -2.32
C LYS A 346 -1.84 -38.77 -3.86
N ASN A 347 -1.02 -39.54 -4.56
CA ASN A 347 -0.88 -39.48 -6.02
C ASN A 347 -1.72 -40.52 -6.80
N GLU A 348 -2.77 -41.08 -6.20
CA GLU A 348 -3.60 -42.15 -6.77
C GLU A 348 -4.04 -41.90 -8.22
N PHE A 349 -4.40 -40.66 -8.54
CA PHE A 349 -4.91 -40.26 -9.86
C PHE A 349 -3.95 -39.36 -10.66
N GLY A 350 -2.70 -39.18 -10.22
CA GLY A 350 -1.82 -38.15 -10.79
C GLY A 350 -2.28 -36.71 -10.49
N LEU A 351 -3.17 -36.55 -9.50
CA LEU A 351 -3.76 -35.26 -9.12
C LEU A 351 -2.85 -34.42 -8.22
N ILE A 352 -1.91 -35.08 -7.54
CA ILE A 352 -0.71 -34.37 -7.12
C ILE A 352 0.09 -34.15 -8.38
N SER A 353 -0.12 -32.97 -8.97
CA SER A 353 0.96 -32.42 -9.74
C SER A 353 2.04 -32.11 -8.72
N SER A 354 3.10 -32.93 -8.74
CA SER A 354 4.39 -32.46 -8.30
C SER A 354 4.72 -31.30 -9.23
N HIS A 355 4.28 -30.09 -8.90
CA HIS A 355 4.95 -28.88 -9.36
C HIS A 355 6.28 -28.80 -8.61
N LEU A 356 7.06 -29.89 -8.65
CA LEU A 356 8.49 -29.88 -8.79
C LEU A 356 8.79 -29.38 -10.22
N GLY A 357 8.17 -28.23 -10.55
CA GLY A 357 8.10 -27.63 -11.87
C GLY A 357 9.49 -27.41 -12.36
N ARG A 358 9.72 -27.53 -13.67
CA ARG A 358 11.08 -27.50 -14.23
C ARG A 358 11.74 -26.12 -14.11
N THR A 359 10.96 -25.09 -13.77
CA THR A 359 11.32 -23.69 -13.51
C THR A 359 10.83 -23.27 -12.13
N GLY A 360 11.54 -22.34 -11.48
CA GLY A 360 11.27 -21.88 -10.12
C GLY A 360 11.62 -20.40 -9.98
N VAL A 361 11.55 -19.88 -8.75
CA VAL A 361 11.65 -18.43 -8.49
C VAL A 361 12.99 -17.81 -8.94
N ALA A 362 14.08 -18.59 -8.95
CA ALA A 362 15.39 -18.19 -9.47
C ALA A 362 15.73 -18.93 -10.78
N ALA A 363 16.59 -18.35 -11.63
CA ALA A 363 17.06 -19.01 -12.85
C ALA A 363 17.72 -20.37 -12.52
N GLY A 364 17.22 -21.45 -13.15
CA GLY A 364 17.69 -22.83 -12.92
C GLY A 364 17.09 -23.54 -11.69
N SER A 365 16.21 -22.88 -10.93
CA SER A 365 15.45 -23.52 -9.85
C SER A 365 14.14 -24.15 -10.36
N LYS A 366 13.47 -24.90 -9.49
CA LYS A 366 12.19 -25.58 -9.66
C LYS A 366 11.21 -25.07 -8.60
N ASP A 367 9.91 -25.20 -8.84
CA ASP A 367 8.93 -24.92 -7.80
C ASP A 367 9.06 -25.91 -6.61
N GLY A 368 8.84 -25.41 -5.39
CA GLY A 368 9.11 -26.11 -4.12
C GLY A 368 7.86 -26.52 -3.33
N TYR A 369 6.78 -26.91 -4.02
CA TYR A 369 5.50 -27.21 -3.37
C TYR A 369 4.79 -28.45 -3.91
N GLU A 370 3.98 -29.07 -3.07
CA GLU A 370 2.98 -30.06 -3.45
C GLU A 370 1.61 -29.39 -3.57
N MET A 371 0.75 -29.87 -4.48
CA MET A 371 -0.58 -29.30 -4.66
C MET A 371 -1.63 -30.36 -4.94
N LEU A 372 -2.80 -30.22 -4.30
CA LEU A 372 -4.02 -30.94 -4.65
C LEU A 372 -5.05 -29.96 -5.22
N LYS A 373 -5.58 -30.29 -6.40
CA LYS A 373 -6.65 -29.56 -7.07
C LYS A 373 -7.96 -30.34 -7.00
N VAL A 374 -9.03 -29.67 -6.61
CA VAL A 374 -10.39 -30.21 -6.60
C VAL A 374 -11.28 -29.25 -7.38
N SER A 375 -11.70 -29.67 -8.58
CA SER A 375 -12.54 -28.81 -9.42
C SER A 375 -13.97 -28.76 -8.91
N ARG A 376 -14.62 -27.61 -9.13
CA ARG A 376 -16.05 -27.41 -8.84
C ARG A 376 -16.92 -28.43 -9.57
N ASP A 377 -16.56 -28.78 -10.81
CA ASP A 377 -17.36 -29.67 -11.64
C ASP A 377 -17.11 -31.15 -11.30
N GLU A 378 -15.92 -31.52 -10.84
CA GLU A 378 -15.60 -32.88 -10.41
C GLU A 378 -16.32 -33.24 -9.12
N ILE A 379 -16.28 -32.35 -8.11
CA ILE A 379 -16.84 -32.64 -6.78
C ILE A 379 -18.36 -32.85 -6.81
N GLN A 380 -19.06 -32.30 -7.82
CA GLN A 380 -20.50 -32.46 -8.01
C GLN A 380 -20.91 -33.78 -8.69
N ARG A 381 -19.96 -34.60 -9.16
CA ARG A 381 -20.27 -35.87 -9.83
C ARG A 381 -20.73 -36.91 -8.81
N ASN A 382 -21.59 -37.84 -9.25
CA ASN A 382 -22.01 -38.99 -8.44
C ASN A 382 -20.83 -39.85 -7.91
N SER A 383 -19.70 -39.86 -8.62
CA SER A 383 -18.49 -40.57 -8.22
C SER A 383 -17.26 -39.71 -8.58
N PRO A 384 -16.90 -38.73 -7.73
CA PRO A 384 -15.82 -37.79 -8.03
C PRO A 384 -14.46 -38.49 -7.95
N LYS A 385 -13.56 -38.17 -8.88
CA LYS A 385 -12.17 -38.64 -8.92
C LYS A 385 -11.34 -37.85 -7.92
N ILE A 386 -11.36 -38.29 -6.67
CA ILE A 386 -10.69 -37.67 -5.54
C ILE A 386 -9.80 -38.72 -4.86
N PRO A 387 -8.54 -38.39 -4.48
CA PRO A 387 -7.63 -39.36 -3.85
C PRO A 387 -8.20 -39.97 -2.57
N ALA A 388 -7.91 -41.25 -2.34
CA ALA A 388 -8.38 -42.04 -1.21
C ALA A 388 -8.26 -41.34 0.17
N PRO A 389 -7.17 -40.60 0.49
CA PRO A 389 -7.05 -39.93 1.78
C PRO A 389 -8.15 -38.90 2.10
N VAL A 390 -8.85 -38.38 1.08
CA VAL A 390 -9.90 -37.36 1.22
C VAL A 390 -11.23 -37.77 0.55
N LYS A 391 -11.39 -39.06 0.27
CA LYS A 391 -12.58 -39.62 -0.42
C LYS A 391 -13.72 -40.02 0.53
N ASN A 392 -13.52 -39.96 1.85
CA ASN A 392 -14.58 -40.26 2.81
C ASN A 392 -15.65 -39.16 2.81
N SER A 393 -16.87 -39.50 3.22
CA SER A 393 -18.03 -38.60 3.15
C SER A 393 -17.84 -37.30 3.94
N GLY A 394 -17.14 -37.34 5.07
CA GLY A 394 -16.87 -36.14 5.87
C GLY A 394 -15.94 -35.16 5.14
N ASP A 395 -14.88 -35.68 4.53
CA ASP A 395 -13.89 -34.88 3.81
C ASP A 395 -14.44 -34.32 2.48
N LEU A 396 -15.24 -35.12 1.77
CA LEU A 396 -15.98 -34.64 0.61
C LEU A 396 -16.90 -33.47 1.01
N GLN A 397 -17.60 -33.57 2.15
CA GLN A 397 -18.46 -32.49 2.63
C GLN A 397 -17.67 -31.21 2.97
N ILE A 398 -16.46 -31.33 3.54
CA ILE A 398 -15.59 -30.18 3.80
C ILE A 398 -15.18 -29.50 2.48
N LEU A 399 -14.78 -30.29 1.48
CA LEU A 399 -14.40 -29.77 0.16
C LEU A 399 -15.59 -29.09 -0.54
N GLU A 400 -16.77 -29.71 -0.51
CA GLU A 400 -18.02 -29.16 -1.05
C GLU A 400 -18.38 -27.83 -0.38
N ASN A 401 -18.33 -27.77 0.96
CA ASN A 401 -18.62 -26.55 1.71
C ASN A 401 -17.63 -25.44 1.36
N SER A 402 -16.34 -25.75 1.31
CA SER A 402 -15.28 -24.80 0.97
C SER A 402 -15.45 -24.25 -0.45
N ILE A 403 -15.67 -25.13 -1.44
CA ILE A 403 -15.93 -24.76 -2.83
C ILE A 403 -17.21 -23.91 -2.93
N GLY A 404 -18.29 -24.30 -2.24
CA GLY A 404 -19.57 -23.59 -2.25
C GLY A 404 -19.48 -22.19 -1.66
N SER A 405 -18.79 -22.04 -0.52
CA SER A 405 -18.56 -20.75 0.15
C SER A 405 -17.67 -19.84 -0.69
N CYS A 406 -16.57 -20.36 -1.25
CA CYS A 406 -15.71 -19.60 -2.16
C CYS A 406 -16.47 -19.15 -3.43
N ASN A 407 -17.24 -20.04 -4.04
CA ASN A 407 -18.03 -19.75 -5.25
C ASN A 407 -19.05 -18.64 -4.98
N THR A 408 -19.72 -18.69 -3.82
CA THR A 408 -20.69 -17.66 -3.41
C THR A 408 -20.02 -16.31 -3.24
N ILE A 409 -18.93 -16.24 -2.46
CA ILE A 409 -18.21 -14.99 -2.18
C ILE A 409 -17.68 -14.37 -3.46
N THR A 410 -17.01 -15.17 -4.30
CA THR A 410 -16.43 -14.66 -5.55
C THR A 410 -17.50 -14.17 -6.53
N LYS A 411 -18.67 -14.82 -6.60
CA LYS A 411 -19.82 -14.31 -7.38
C LYS A 411 -20.43 -13.03 -6.81
N VAL A 412 -20.46 -12.87 -5.49
CA VAL A 412 -20.88 -11.62 -4.84
C VAL A 412 -19.94 -10.47 -5.23
N ILE A 413 -18.63 -10.72 -5.22
CA ILE A 413 -17.62 -9.76 -5.68
C ILE A 413 -17.84 -9.41 -7.16
N LEU A 414 -18.06 -10.39 -8.04
CA LEU A 414 -18.35 -10.12 -9.46
C LEU A 414 -19.63 -9.31 -9.65
N SER A 415 -20.69 -9.62 -8.90
CA SER A 415 -21.95 -8.86 -8.96
C SER A 415 -21.75 -7.39 -8.54
N ALA A 416 -20.98 -7.15 -7.47
CA ALA A 416 -20.60 -5.81 -7.03
C ALA A 416 -19.75 -5.08 -8.07
N LEU A 417 -18.76 -5.74 -8.66
CA LEU A 417 -17.95 -5.16 -9.74
C LEU A 417 -18.81 -4.83 -10.96
N SER A 418 -19.73 -5.70 -11.35
CA SER A 418 -20.70 -5.44 -12.43
C SER A 418 -21.53 -4.20 -12.14
N THR A 419 -22.05 -4.07 -10.92
CA THR A 419 -22.82 -2.90 -10.48
C THR A 419 -21.99 -1.62 -10.52
N GLY A 420 -20.79 -1.63 -9.92
CA GLY A 420 -19.92 -0.45 -9.88
C GLY A 420 -19.35 -0.06 -11.26
N MET A 421 -19.28 -0.99 -12.20
CA MET A 421 -18.94 -0.74 -13.60
C MET A 421 -20.15 -0.33 -14.46
N GLY A 422 -21.36 -0.27 -13.90
CA GLY A 422 -22.58 0.08 -14.61
C GLY A 422 -23.07 -0.99 -15.61
N LEU A 423 -22.64 -2.25 -15.45
CA LEU A 423 -22.99 -3.35 -16.33
C LEU A 423 -24.40 -3.86 -16.05
N THR A 424 -25.14 -4.15 -17.12
CA THR A 424 -26.55 -4.57 -17.06
C THR A 424 -26.84 -5.77 -17.97
N GLY A 425 -27.89 -6.53 -17.65
CA GLY A 425 -28.30 -7.69 -18.44
C GLY A 425 -27.15 -8.69 -18.65
N ALA A 426 -27.00 -9.19 -19.88
CA ALA A 426 -26.00 -10.19 -20.24
C ALA A 426 -24.54 -9.71 -20.08
N SER A 427 -24.29 -8.40 -19.99
CA SER A 427 -22.92 -7.86 -19.86
C SER A 427 -22.32 -7.99 -18.47
N ARG A 428 -23.11 -8.37 -17.46
CA ARG A 428 -22.65 -8.53 -16.07
C ARG A 428 -21.71 -9.74 -15.94
N PHE A 429 -20.58 -9.57 -15.26
CA PHE A 429 -19.49 -10.55 -15.18
C PHE A 429 -19.92 -11.91 -14.62
N GLU A 430 -20.79 -11.92 -13.62
CA GLU A 430 -21.26 -13.15 -12.98
C GLU A 430 -22.09 -14.04 -13.90
N ASN A 431 -22.63 -13.50 -15.00
CA ASN A 431 -23.43 -14.28 -15.97
C ASN A 431 -22.59 -15.23 -16.83
N SER A 432 -21.27 -15.05 -16.87
CA SER A 432 -20.30 -15.96 -17.50
C SER A 432 -19.75 -17.01 -16.53
N HIS A 433 -20.37 -17.18 -15.35
CA HIS A 433 -19.90 -18.06 -14.28
C HIS A 433 -21.00 -18.99 -13.77
N ARG A 434 -21.87 -19.51 -14.64
CA ARG A 434 -22.96 -20.43 -14.26
C ARG A 434 -22.40 -21.77 -13.79
N ASN A 435 -23.06 -22.40 -12.81
CA ASN A 435 -22.56 -23.63 -12.20
C ASN A 435 -22.81 -24.87 -13.07
N GLU A 436 -23.80 -24.77 -13.95
CA GLU A 436 -24.35 -25.81 -14.83
C GLU A 436 -23.56 -25.89 -16.14
N LYS A 437 -22.67 -24.91 -16.36
CA LYS A 437 -21.83 -24.77 -17.54
C LYS A 437 -20.40 -25.19 -17.19
N PRO A 438 -19.72 -25.95 -18.08
CA PRO A 438 -18.35 -26.37 -17.86
C PRO A 438 -17.43 -25.17 -17.60
N SER A 439 -16.61 -25.28 -16.56
CA SER A 439 -15.51 -24.36 -16.33
C SER A 439 -14.35 -25.07 -15.66
N THR A 440 -13.15 -24.53 -15.83
CA THR A 440 -11.95 -25.01 -15.12
C THR A 440 -11.84 -24.45 -13.68
N THR A 441 -12.93 -23.95 -13.08
CA THR A 441 -12.96 -23.43 -11.70
C THR A 441 -12.50 -24.49 -10.70
N THR A 442 -11.55 -24.13 -9.83
CA THR A 442 -10.90 -25.13 -8.96
C THR A 442 -10.44 -24.58 -7.62
N LEU A 443 -10.61 -25.38 -6.57
CA LEU A 443 -9.96 -25.20 -5.28
C LEU A 443 -8.59 -25.86 -5.33
N SER A 444 -7.56 -25.14 -4.92
CA SER A 444 -6.19 -25.61 -4.87
C SER A 444 -5.63 -25.48 -3.46
N MET A 445 -5.18 -26.59 -2.90
CA MET A 445 -4.44 -26.65 -1.66
C MET A 445 -2.96 -26.80 -2.00
N MET A 446 -2.11 -25.85 -1.60
CA MET A 446 -0.67 -25.81 -1.88
C MET A 446 0.16 -25.88 -0.60
N HIS A 447 1.06 -26.85 -0.51
CA HIS A 447 1.99 -27.04 0.61
C HIS A 447 3.42 -26.77 0.15
N TYR A 448 3.98 -25.66 0.61
CA TYR A 448 5.36 -25.26 0.38
C TYR A 448 6.23 -25.88 1.47
N LEU A 449 7.22 -26.67 1.04
CA LEU A 449 8.11 -27.40 1.94
C LEU A 449 9.26 -26.49 2.40
N PRO A 450 9.77 -26.68 3.63
CA PRO A 450 11.04 -26.14 4.06
C PRO A 450 12.16 -26.44 3.06
N THR A 451 13.10 -25.51 2.90
CA THR A 451 14.19 -25.62 1.92
C THR A 451 15.00 -26.90 2.10
N GLU A 452 15.23 -27.33 3.34
CA GLU A 452 15.93 -28.58 3.66
C GLU A 452 15.23 -29.83 3.10
N LEU A 453 13.90 -29.83 3.04
CA LEU A 453 13.09 -30.94 2.53
C LEU A 453 12.86 -30.84 1.02
N ALA A 454 12.71 -29.63 0.50
CA ALA A 454 12.47 -29.39 -0.92
C ALA A 454 13.74 -29.63 -1.78
N GLY A 455 14.92 -29.35 -1.20
CA GLY A 455 16.22 -29.34 -1.87
C GLY A 455 16.60 -27.94 -2.39
N GLU A 456 17.90 -27.67 -2.49
CA GLU A 456 18.46 -26.31 -2.76
C GLU A 456 17.95 -25.64 -4.04
N ASN A 457 17.55 -26.44 -5.03
CA ASN A 457 17.04 -25.96 -6.32
C ASN A 457 15.51 -25.96 -6.41
N ARG A 458 14.77 -26.12 -5.31
CA ARG A 458 13.29 -26.15 -5.32
C ARG A 458 12.71 -25.11 -4.38
N VAL A 459 12.39 -23.93 -4.92
CA VAL A 459 12.03 -22.77 -4.10
C VAL A 459 10.74 -22.15 -4.60
N GLY A 460 9.79 -22.00 -3.68
CA GLY A 460 8.64 -21.10 -3.84
C GLY A 460 7.72 -21.43 -5.02
N HIS A 461 7.12 -20.39 -5.58
CA HIS A 461 6.26 -20.42 -6.77
C HIS A 461 6.68 -19.27 -7.68
N GLN A 462 7.02 -19.58 -8.93
CA GLN A 462 7.48 -18.60 -9.92
C GLN A 462 6.55 -17.39 -10.09
N LYS A 463 7.11 -16.28 -10.57
CA LYS A 463 6.39 -15.04 -10.82
C LYS A 463 5.43 -15.19 -12.00
N HIS A 464 4.16 -14.85 -11.81
CA HIS A 464 3.13 -14.92 -12.84
C HIS A 464 1.91 -14.05 -12.53
N THR A 465 0.97 -13.98 -13.48
CA THR A 465 -0.44 -13.63 -13.20
C THR A 465 -1.32 -14.87 -13.35
N ASP A 466 -2.48 -14.88 -12.69
CA ASP A 466 -3.42 -16.00 -12.79
C ASP A 466 -4.27 -15.97 -14.04
N ILE A 467 -4.56 -17.15 -14.58
CA ILE A 467 -5.53 -17.37 -15.68
C ILE A 467 -6.95 -16.95 -15.27
N SER A 468 -7.26 -16.96 -13.97
CA SER A 468 -8.60 -16.88 -13.40
C SER A 468 -9.32 -15.55 -13.69
N THR A 469 -10.61 -15.52 -13.34
CA THR A 469 -11.37 -14.27 -13.20
C THR A 469 -10.99 -13.60 -11.88
N LEU A 470 -11.12 -14.33 -10.78
CA LEU A 470 -10.71 -13.92 -9.44
C LEU A 470 -10.01 -15.08 -8.74
N THR A 471 -9.04 -14.74 -7.90
CA THR A 471 -8.41 -15.67 -6.98
C THR A 471 -8.70 -15.23 -5.55
N LEU A 472 -9.26 -16.15 -4.76
CA LEU A 472 -9.50 -15.98 -3.33
C LEU A 472 -8.49 -16.86 -2.58
N LEU A 473 -7.53 -16.23 -1.89
CA LEU A 473 -6.38 -16.90 -1.28
C LEU A 473 -6.38 -16.74 0.24
N PHE A 474 -6.11 -17.85 0.94
CA PHE A 474 -5.87 -17.88 2.38
C PHE A 474 -4.49 -18.47 2.66
N SER A 475 -3.73 -17.79 3.53
CA SER A 475 -2.42 -18.22 4.02
C SER A 475 -2.20 -17.62 5.41
N GLU A 476 -1.82 -18.45 6.37
CA GLU A 476 -1.48 -17.98 7.73
C GLU A 476 0.01 -17.58 7.83
N GLN A 477 0.84 -18.10 6.93
CA GLN A 477 2.28 -17.83 6.85
C GLN A 477 2.60 -16.75 5.81
N TRP A 478 3.70 -16.03 6.08
CA TRP A 478 4.34 -15.14 5.12
C TRP A 478 4.84 -15.89 3.89
N GLY A 479 5.14 -15.16 2.82
CA GLY A 479 5.82 -15.72 1.65
C GLY A 479 5.24 -15.29 0.31
N LEU A 480 3.98 -14.84 0.28
CA LEU A 480 3.42 -14.21 -0.90
C LEU A 480 4.09 -12.85 -1.13
N GLN A 481 4.56 -12.63 -2.35
CA GLN A 481 5.01 -11.32 -2.82
C GLN A 481 4.20 -10.89 -4.03
N VAL A 482 3.91 -9.59 -4.10
CA VAL A 482 3.20 -8.96 -5.22
C VAL A 482 4.03 -7.80 -5.77
N ARG A 483 3.73 -7.43 -7.01
CA ARG A 483 4.25 -6.23 -7.68
C ARG A 483 3.07 -5.33 -8.05
N PRO A 484 2.96 -4.14 -7.45
CA PRO A 484 1.94 -3.17 -7.83
C PRO A 484 2.07 -2.77 -9.31
N PRO A 485 0.96 -2.61 -10.04
CA PRO A 485 0.97 -2.10 -11.41
C PRO A 485 1.36 -0.61 -11.42
N GLY A 486 1.99 -0.13 -12.51
CA GLY A 486 2.41 1.27 -12.65
C GLY A 486 2.48 1.73 -14.11
N THR A 487 2.35 3.05 -14.34
CA THR A 487 2.30 3.68 -15.67
C THR A 487 3.66 3.96 -16.32
N CYS A 488 4.78 3.65 -15.65
CA CYS A 488 6.15 3.90 -16.16
C CYS A 488 7.15 2.75 -15.91
N GLY A 489 6.68 1.66 -15.27
CA GLY A 489 7.38 0.52 -14.68
C GLY A 489 8.71 0.77 -13.95
N ALA A 490 9.27 -0.21 -13.25
CA ALA A 490 8.61 -1.14 -12.34
C ALA A 490 8.65 -0.56 -10.91
N ARG A 491 7.87 -1.15 -10.01
CA ARG A 491 8.15 -1.16 -8.57
C ARG A 491 8.59 -2.57 -8.17
N GLU A 492 9.44 -2.67 -7.16
CA GLU A 492 10.02 -3.93 -6.68
C GLU A 492 8.97 -4.96 -6.20
N MET A 493 9.35 -6.23 -6.05
CA MET A 493 8.51 -7.24 -5.39
C MET A 493 8.48 -6.97 -3.89
N GLY A 494 7.30 -6.98 -3.28
CA GLY A 494 7.13 -6.78 -1.84
C GLY A 494 6.18 -7.80 -1.23
N PHE A 495 6.34 -8.08 0.05
CA PHE A 495 5.55 -9.08 0.77
C PHE A 495 4.11 -8.62 1.01
N VAL A 496 3.22 -9.61 1.06
CA VAL A 496 1.84 -9.47 1.55
C VAL A 496 1.79 -10.05 2.96
N ALA A 497 1.37 -9.24 3.92
CA ALA A 497 1.27 -9.67 5.32
C ALA A 497 0.10 -10.66 5.51
N PRO A 498 0.29 -11.79 6.20
CA PRO A 498 -0.83 -12.61 6.63
C PRO A 498 -1.76 -11.80 7.54
N GLN A 499 -3.03 -11.68 7.17
CA GLN A 499 -4.01 -10.92 7.95
C GLN A 499 -5.11 -11.86 8.46
N PRO A 500 -5.14 -12.16 9.78
CA PRO A 500 -6.18 -13.00 10.36
C PRO A 500 -7.58 -12.47 10.08
N GLY A 501 -8.51 -13.37 9.76
CA GLY A 501 -9.90 -13.01 9.45
C GLY A 501 -10.12 -12.43 8.04
N CYS A 502 -9.05 -12.28 7.25
CA CYS A 502 -9.13 -11.80 5.87
C CYS A 502 -8.71 -12.87 4.85
N ALA A 503 -9.24 -12.76 3.65
CA ALA A 503 -8.68 -13.41 2.46
C ALA A 503 -7.86 -12.38 1.66
N PHE A 504 -6.81 -12.82 0.98
CA PHE A 504 -6.19 -12.04 -0.09
C PHE A 504 -6.94 -12.32 -1.39
N VAL A 505 -7.49 -11.29 -2.01
CA VAL A 505 -8.22 -11.40 -3.29
C VAL A 505 -7.45 -10.67 -4.36
N HIS A 506 -7.32 -11.29 -5.52
CA HIS A 506 -6.75 -10.60 -6.67
C HIS A 506 -7.42 -10.96 -7.99
N VAL A 507 -7.32 -10.01 -8.91
CA VAL A 507 -7.82 -10.08 -10.28
C VAL A 507 -6.87 -10.95 -11.10
N GLY A 508 -7.45 -11.87 -11.85
CA GLY A 508 -6.75 -12.64 -12.88
C GLY A 508 -7.03 -12.11 -14.28
N ASP A 509 -6.36 -12.71 -15.25
CA ASP A 509 -6.37 -12.28 -16.64
C ASP A 509 -7.76 -12.26 -17.27
N SER A 510 -8.61 -13.25 -16.95
CA SER A 510 -9.95 -13.33 -17.55
C SER A 510 -10.82 -12.13 -17.17
N LEU A 511 -10.74 -11.66 -15.92
CA LEU A 511 -11.49 -10.48 -15.48
C LEU A 511 -10.89 -9.18 -16.05
N ARG A 512 -9.56 -9.12 -16.13
CA ARG A 512 -8.89 -8.03 -16.84
C ARG A 512 -9.39 -7.92 -18.28
N PHE A 513 -9.43 -9.02 -19.03
CA PHE A 513 -9.95 -9.02 -20.41
C PHE A 513 -11.43 -8.67 -20.47
N ALA A 514 -12.26 -9.27 -19.61
CA ALA A 514 -13.69 -8.99 -19.54
C ALA A 514 -14.00 -7.52 -19.24
N SER A 515 -13.15 -6.84 -18.46
CA SER A 515 -13.29 -5.41 -18.14
C SER A 515 -12.80 -4.46 -19.25
N GLY A 516 -12.33 -4.98 -20.38
CA GLY A 516 -11.67 -4.17 -21.41
C GLY A 516 -10.33 -3.60 -20.92
N MET A 517 -9.56 -4.41 -20.18
CA MET A 517 -8.26 -4.06 -19.61
C MET A 517 -8.29 -2.93 -18.56
N GLN A 518 -9.47 -2.61 -18.01
CA GLN A 518 -9.60 -1.59 -16.96
C GLN A 518 -9.12 -2.09 -15.60
N PHE A 519 -9.32 -3.37 -15.29
CA PHE A 519 -8.79 -3.99 -14.08
C PHE A 519 -7.38 -4.56 -14.32
N GLN A 520 -6.54 -4.53 -13.29
CA GLN A 520 -5.14 -4.97 -13.37
C GLN A 520 -5.02 -6.43 -12.93
N SER A 521 -4.32 -7.28 -13.69
CA SER A 521 -3.95 -8.60 -13.19
C SER A 521 -2.84 -8.47 -12.15
N CYS A 522 -2.92 -9.21 -11.04
CA CYS A 522 -1.90 -9.17 -10.01
C CYS A 522 -0.66 -10.01 -10.40
N ILE A 523 0.48 -9.34 -10.60
CA ILE A 523 1.79 -10.00 -10.72
C ILE A 523 2.21 -10.43 -9.32
N HIS A 524 2.37 -11.73 -9.12
CA HIS A 524 2.71 -12.28 -7.81
C HIS A 524 3.65 -13.48 -7.94
N ARG A 525 4.34 -13.79 -6.83
CA ARG A 525 5.18 -14.99 -6.66
C ARG A 525 5.12 -15.44 -5.20
N VAL A 526 5.58 -16.64 -4.92
CA VAL A 526 5.77 -17.10 -3.54
C VAL A 526 7.24 -17.37 -3.31
N VAL A 527 7.79 -16.87 -2.22
CA VAL A 527 9.16 -17.15 -1.74
C VAL A 527 9.10 -17.58 -0.27
N PRO A 528 10.00 -18.46 0.20
CA PRO A 528 10.07 -18.79 1.61
C PRO A 528 10.47 -17.53 2.39
N PHE A 529 9.60 -17.09 3.32
CA PHE A 529 9.94 -16.01 4.23
C PHE A 529 10.89 -16.51 5.32
N ASP A 530 10.51 -17.61 5.97
CA ASP A 530 11.38 -18.45 6.79
C ASP A 530 11.67 -19.75 6.01
N PRO A 531 12.94 -20.06 5.66
CA PRO A 531 13.29 -21.26 4.92
C PRO A 531 13.06 -22.57 5.70
N ALA A 532 12.87 -22.51 7.02
CA ALA A 532 12.60 -23.68 7.86
C ALA A 532 11.09 -23.95 8.04
N GLU A 533 10.22 -23.04 7.60
CA GLU A 533 8.78 -23.12 7.86
C GLU A 533 8.01 -23.86 6.75
N HIS A 534 7.06 -24.70 7.13
CA HIS A 534 6.04 -25.19 6.21
C HIS A 534 4.98 -24.11 5.98
N ARG A 535 4.77 -23.73 4.71
CA ARG A 535 3.73 -22.76 4.33
C ARG A 535 2.56 -23.46 3.64
N TYR A 536 1.35 -23.14 4.08
CA TYR A 536 0.12 -23.71 3.54
C TYR A 536 -0.72 -22.60 2.91
N SER A 537 -1.21 -22.84 1.69
CA SER A 537 -2.13 -21.92 1.02
C SER A 537 -3.33 -22.64 0.44
N ILE A 538 -4.50 -22.04 0.63
CA ILE A 538 -5.75 -22.48 0.02
C ILE A 538 -6.17 -21.38 -0.95
N ALA A 539 -6.16 -21.67 -2.25
CA ALA A 539 -6.55 -20.75 -3.30
C ALA A 539 -7.79 -21.29 -4.02
N TYR A 540 -8.80 -20.45 -4.18
CA TYR A 540 -9.93 -20.74 -5.04
C TYR A 540 -9.84 -19.88 -6.30
N PHE A 541 -9.67 -20.54 -7.44
CA PHE A 541 -9.60 -19.90 -8.75
C PHE A 541 -10.98 -19.92 -9.39
N LEU A 542 -11.72 -18.81 -9.28
CA LEU A 542 -12.98 -18.64 -10.02
C LEU A 542 -12.63 -18.40 -11.49
N ARG A 543 -13.20 -19.20 -12.40
CA ARG A 543 -12.96 -19.08 -13.84
C ARG A 543 -14.29 -18.99 -14.59
N ALA A 544 -14.29 -18.22 -15.66
CA ALA A 544 -15.44 -18.15 -16.55
C ALA A 544 -15.70 -19.52 -17.22
N GLU A 545 -16.90 -19.68 -17.74
CA GLU A 545 -17.29 -20.84 -18.54
C GLU A 545 -16.36 -21.00 -19.74
N ASP A 546 -16.03 -22.23 -20.13
CA ASP A 546 -14.99 -22.52 -21.12
C ASP A 546 -15.24 -21.87 -22.49
N ASP A 547 -16.52 -21.64 -22.85
CA ASP A 547 -16.98 -20.99 -24.08
C ASP A 547 -17.09 -19.46 -23.97
N THR A 548 -16.81 -18.87 -22.80
CA THR A 548 -16.84 -17.41 -22.61
C THR A 548 -15.75 -16.76 -23.45
N MET A 549 -16.13 -15.72 -24.19
CA MET A 549 -15.30 -15.09 -25.20
C MET A 549 -14.70 -13.78 -24.69
N PHE A 550 -13.38 -13.60 -24.84
CA PHE A 550 -12.67 -12.38 -24.46
C PHE A 550 -11.79 -11.86 -25.60
N ILE A 551 -11.40 -10.58 -25.50
CA ILE A 551 -10.29 -10.02 -26.27
C ILE A 551 -9.07 -9.96 -25.34
N ASP A 552 -8.03 -10.72 -25.66
CA ASP A 552 -6.81 -10.74 -24.84
C ASP A 552 -5.97 -9.46 -25.03
N SER A 553 -4.86 -9.38 -24.29
CA SER A 553 -3.94 -8.25 -24.35
C SER A 553 -3.26 -8.02 -25.71
N GLU A 554 -3.32 -9.00 -26.62
CA GLU A 554 -2.80 -8.90 -27.99
C GLU A 554 -3.90 -8.60 -29.02
N GLY A 555 -5.15 -8.43 -28.57
CA GLY A 555 -6.29 -8.19 -29.43
C GLY A 555 -6.88 -9.47 -30.05
N ARG A 556 -6.49 -10.66 -29.59
CA ARG A 556 -7.01 -11.94 -30.09
C ARG A 556 -8.35 -12.24 -29.41
N ALA A 557 -9.32 -12.70 -30.20
CA ALA A 557 -10.54 -13.29 -29.66
C ALA A 557 -10.24 -14.73 -29.20
N ILE A 558 -10.32 -14.99 -27.88
CA ILE A 558 -9.94 -16.28 -27.29
C ILE A 558 -10.90 -16.70 -26.17
N THR A 559 -11.26 -17.98 -26.13
CA THR A 559 -12.21 -18.47 -25.11
C THR A 559 -11.50 -18.65 -23.78
N ALA A 560 -12.24 -18.63 -22.68
CA ALA A 560 -11.70 -18.92 -21.36
C ALA A 560 -10.96 -20.26 -21.32
N GLY A 561 -11.53 -21.30 -21.97
CA GLY A 561 -10.91 -22.61 -22.10
C GLY A 561 -9.63 -22.59 -22.93
N GLN A 562 -9.63 -21.89 -24.08
CA GLN A 562 -8.44 -21.76 -24.92
C GLN A 562 -7.31 -21.00 -24.22
N TRP A 563 -7.62 -19.88 -23.55
CA TRP A 563 -6.64 -19.11 -22.78
C TRP A 563 -6.05 -19.95 -21.65
N HIS A 564 -6.91 -20.71 -20.94
CA HIS A 564 -6.47 -21.65 -19.93
C HIS A 564 -5.49 -22.66 -20.49
N ASP A 565 -5.80 -23.32 -21.59
CA ASP A 565 -4.97 -24.39 -22.15
C ASP A 565 -3.66 -23.84 -22.73
N GLU A 566 -3.69 -22.71 -23.45
CA GLU A 566 -2.50 -22.04 -23.97
C GLU A 566 -1.55 -21.63 -22.85
N LYS A 567 -2.07 -20.94 -21.82
CA LYS A 567 -1.26 -20.46 -20.70
C LYS A 567 -0.79 -21.60 -19.79
N PHE A 568 -1.63 -22.60 -19.54
CA PHE A 568 -1.23 -23.80 -18.78
C PHE A 568 -0.13 -24.57 -19.51
N LYS A 569 -0.21 -24.67 -20.84
CA LYS A 569 0.86 -25.26 -21.65
C LYS A 569 2.15 -24.44 -21.56
N ALA A 570 2.08 -23.11 -21.61
CA ALA A 570 3.24 -22.25 -21.42
C ALA A 570 3.92 -22.44 -20.04
N PHE A 571 3.16 -22.81 -19.00
CA PHE A 571 3.73 -23.16 -17.69
C PHE A 571 4.32 -24.58 -17.60
N THR A 572 3.90 -25.50 -18.47
CA THR A 572 4.27 -26.92 -18.38
C THR A 572 5.27 -27.36 -19.45
N ASP A 573 5.45 -26.57 -20.51
CA ASP A 573 6.40 -26.82 -21.58
C ASP A 573 7.87 -26.75 -21.10
N PRO A 574 8.83 -27.40 -21.78
CA PRO A 574 10.26 -27.30 -21.43
C PRO A 574 10.80 -25.86 -21.52
N GLU A 575 11.81 -25.50 -20.72
CA GLU A 575 12.38 -24.13 -20.61
C GLU A 575 12.62 -23.42 -21.95
N VAL A 576 13.14 -24.13 -22.95
CA VAL A 576 13.40 -23.57 -24.29
C VAL A 576 12.12 -23.05 -24.95
N TRP A 577 11.00 -23.75 -24.76
CA TRP A 577 9.69 -23.38 -25.30
C TRP A 577 8.99 -22.32 -24.44
N GLN A 578 9.19 -22.34 -23.12
CA GLN A 578 8.71 -21.27 -22.23
C GLN A 578 9.38 -19.92 -22.56
N ALA A 579 10.68 -19.93 -22.85
CA ALA A 579 11.41 -18.73 -23.29
C ALA A 579 10.93 -18.20 -24.65
N MET A 580 10.28 -19.05 -25.45
CA MET A 580 9.64 -18.69 -26.72
C MET A 580 8.17 -18.29 -26.57
N ALA A 581 7.54 -18.54 -25.41
CA ALA A 581 6.18 -18.11 -25.14
C ALA A 581 6.14 -16.57 -25.07
N PRO A 582 5.08 -15.92 -25.60
CA PRO A 582 4.93 -14.48 -25.48
C PRO A 582 5.00 -14.05 -24.01
N LYS A 583 5.82 -13.04 -23.68
CA LYS A 583 5.89 -12.49 -22.31
C LYS A 583 4.53 -12.02 -21.79
N SER A 584 3.70 -11.53 -22.71
CA SER A 584 2.29 -11.22 -22.52
C SER A 584 1.47 -12.41 -21.99
N MET A 585 1.85 -13.65 -22.27
CA MET A 585 1.11 -14.83 -21.82
C MET A 585 1.32 -15.10 -20.33
N ILE A 586 2.58 -15.13 -19.87
CA ILE A 586 2.91 -15.41 -18.46
C ILE A 586 2.34 -14.33 -17.52
N LEU A 587 2.32 -13.07 -17.96
CA LEU A 587 1.86 -11.94 -17.16
C LEU A 587 0.51 -11.35 -17.60
N GLY A 588 -0.24 -12.04 -18.47
CA GLY A 588 -1.55 -11.57 -18.92
C GLY A 588 -1.54 -10.23 -19.66
N GLY A 589 -0.39 -9.84 -20.21
CA GLY A 589 -0.14 -8.56 -20.87
C GLY A 589 0.16 -7.40 -19.92
N MET A 590 0.38 -7.68 -18.64
CA MET A 590 0.94 -6.69 -17.71
C MET A 590 2.38 -6.38 -18.12
N LYS A 591 2.73 -5.09 -18.15
CA LYS A 591 4.08 -4.62 -18.49
C LYS A 591 5.00 -4.70 -17.27
N GLU A 592 6.27 -5.00 -17.52
CA GLU A 592 7.37 -4.89 -16.56
C GLU A 592 8.40 -3.91 -17.12
N ASP A 593 8.97 -3.02 -16.29
CA ASP A 593 10.18 -2.29 -16.65
C ASP A 593 11.29 -2.61 -15.63
N GLY A 594 12.19 -3.54 -15.99
CA GLY A 594 13.31 -3.98 -15.15
C GLY A 594 13.26 -5.47 -14.77
N GLU A 595 14.44 -6.06 -14.53
CA GLU A 595 14.57 -7.45 -14.06
C GLU A 595 14.55 -7.53 -12.54
N ASP A 596 14.07 -8.66 -11.99
CA ASP A 596 14.15 -8.90 -10.56
C ASP A 596 15.61 -9.10 -10.17
N ALA A 597 16.04 -8.53 -9.03
CA ALA A 597 17.35 -8.85 -8.49
C ALA A 597 17.49 -10.37 -8.28
N PRO A 598 18.58 -11.00 -8.73
CA PRO A 598 18.74 -12.45 -8.60
C PRO A 598 18.70 -12.87 -7.12
N LEU A 599 17.87 -13.87 -6.84
CA LEU A 599 17.76 -14.49 -5.52
C LEU A 599 18.99 -15.38 -5.28
N THR A 600 20.08 -14.76 -4.86
CA THR A 600 21.32 -15.45 -4.47
C THR A 600 21.28 -15.78 -2.97
N GLY A 601 21.68 -16.99 -2.58
CA GLY A 601 21.87 -17.36 -1.17
C GLY A 601 20.70 -18.07 -0.46
N LEU A 602 19.61 -18.42 -1.17
CA LEU A 602 18.48 -19.19 -0.60
C LEU A 602 18.89 -20.51 0.09
N ALA A 603 20.04 -21.07 -0.29
CA ALA A 603 20.57 -22.34 0.23
C ALA A 603 21.60 -22.21 1.37
N GLN A 604 22.07 -21.00 1.73
CA GLN A 604 23.21 -20.83 2.66
C GLN A 604 22.85 -20.26 4.05
N VAL A 605 21.59 -19.97 4.30
CA VAL A 605 21.18 -19.31 5.55
C VAL A 605 20.66 -20.36 6.52
N GLY A 606 21.46 -20.67 7.55
CA GLY A 606 21.01 -21.42 8.72
C GLY A 606 19.86 -20.68 9.45
N PRO A 607 19.14 -21.34 10.36
CA PRO A 607 17.90 -20.83 10.93
C PRO A 607 18.05 -19.40 11.44
N ALA A 608 17.26 -18.48 10.88
CA ALA A 608 17.21 -17.11 11.38
C ALA A 608 16.63 -17.15 12.80
N GLN A 609 17.29 -16.47 13.75
CA GLN A 609 16.63 -16.16 15.02
C GLN A 609 15.53 -15.14 14.71
N ALA A 610 14.31 -15.65 14.49
CA ALA A 610 13.13 -14.83 14.36
C ALA A 610 12.86 -14.14 15.71
N THR A 611 13.25 -12.88 15.85
CA THR A 611 12.61 -12.00 16.84
C THR A 611 11.25 -11.60 16.29
N VAL A 612 10.27 -12.47 16.50
CA VAL A 612 8.85 -12.12 16.37
C VAL A 612 8.55 -11.11 17.49
N PRO A 613 7.96 -9.93 17.21
CA PRO A 613 7.42 -9.10 18.27
C PRO A 613 6.31 -9.91 18.94
N THR A 614 6.57 -10.37 20.16
CA THR A 614 5.57 -11.02 21.01
C THR A 614 4.36 -10.11 21.14
N LYS A 615 3.18 -10.66 20.86
CA LYS A 615 1.89 -10.04 21.14
C LYS A 615 1.89 -9.41 22.53
N ALA A 616 1.66 -8.10 22.59
CA ALA A 616 1.09 -7.40 23.73
C ALA A 616 -0.33 -7.00 23.36
#